data_AF-X1P120-F1
#
_entry.id   AF-X1P120-F1
#
_cell.length_a   1.000
_cell.length_b   1.000
_cell.length_c   1.000
_cell.angle_alpha   90.00
_cell.angle_beta   90.00
_cell.angle_gamma   90.00
#
_symmetry.space_group_name_H-M   'P 1'
#
loop_
_entity.id
_entity.type
_entity.pdbx_description
1 polymer ?
#
loop_
_entity_poly.entity_id
_entity_poly.type
_entity_poly.pdbx_seq_one_letter_code
_entity_poly.pdbx_strand_id
1 'polypeptide(L)'
;TFPAEPARAVGHPAPFPVELPYRLLQLYTFEEEVILDPFIGSGQAALAAVKTHRHYVGYDINGEYVKLAERRIKEFLLESKSSRLFDA
;
A
#
# COMPACT_ATOMS: atom_id res chain seq x y z
N THR A 1 3.47 12.12 16.21
CA THR A 1 4.24 12.07 14.96
C THR A 1 4.69 10.64 14.72
N PHE A 2 4.71 10.16 13.48
CA PHE A 2 5.19 8.82 13.14
C PHE A 2 6.55 8.94 12.40
N PRO A 3 7.48 8.00 12.62
CA PRO A 3 8.81 8.06 12.04
C PRO A 3 8.76 7.89 10.52
N ALA A 4 9.72 8.49 9.82
CA ALA A 4 9.87 8.29 8.37
C ALA A 4 10.39 6.87 8.07
N GLU A 5 9.99 6.32 6.91
CA GLU A 5 10.51 5.04 6.44
C GLU A 5 11.93 5.22 5.85
N PRO A 6 12.88 4.32 6.16
CA PRO A 6 14.24 4.44 5.62
C PRO A 6 14.27 4.23 4.11
N ALA A 7 14.94 5.14 3.39
CA ALA A 7 15.07 5.11 1.93
C ALA A 7 15.75 3.85 1.34
N ARG A 8 16.39 3.01 2.18
CA ARG A 8 17.04 1.76 1.74
C ARG A 8 16.24 0.49 2.06
N ALA A 9 15.19 0.59 2.89
CA ALA A 9 14.45 -0.59 3.35
C ALA A 9 13.61 -1.26 2.25
N VAL A 10 13.18 -0.48 1.25
CA VAL A 10 12.20 -0.94 0.25
C VAL A 10 12.79 -1.00 -1.18
N GLY A 11 14.05 -0.60 -1.38
CA GLY A 11 14.64 -0.50 -2.73
C GLY A 11 14.11 0.68 -3.56
N HIS A 12 13.38 1.60 -2.93
CA HIS A 12 12.93 2.87 -3.49
C HIS A 12 13.52 4.01 -2.67
N PRO A 13 14.10 5.06 -3.28
CA PRO A 13 14.59 6.22 -2.55
C PRO A 13 13.39 6.95 -1.91
N ALA A 14 13.25 6.84 -0.58
CA ALA A 14 12.31 7.58 0.27
C ALA A 14 10.80 7.27 0.11
N PRO A 15 10.32 6.06 0.44
CA PRO A 15 8.89 5.83 0.64
C PRO A 15 8.40 6.62 1.87
N PHE A 16 7.19 7.17 1.84
CA PHE A 16 6.52 7.62 3.06
C PHE A 16 5.99 6.40 3.86
N PRO A 17 5.76 6.51 5.17
CA PRO A 17 5.16 5.43 5.97
C PRO A 17 3.76 5.07 5.49
N VAL A 18 3.41 3.77 5.44
CA VAL A 18 2.05 3.29 5.10
C VAL A 18 0.97 3.89 6.00
N GLU A 19 1.34 4.25 7.23
CA GLU A 19 0.46 4.93 8.18
C GLU A 19 -0.08 6.27 7.66
N LEU A 20 0.68 6.98 6.82
CA LEU A 20 0.27 8.26 6.26
C LEU A 20 -0.97 8.13 5.35
N PRO A 21 -0.94 7.36 4.24
CA PRO A 21 -2.13 7.15 3.42
C PRO A 21 -3.23 6.43 4.19
N TYR A 22 -2.91 5.49 5.11
CA TYR A 22 -3.92 4.83 5.94
C TYR A 22 -4.83 5.83 6.65
N ARG A 23 -4.25 6.85 7.29
CA ARG A 23 -5.03 7.91 7.96
C ARG A 23 -5.84 8.75 6.99
N LEU A 24 -5.27 9.10 5.84
CA LEU A 24 -5.98 9.90 4.83
C LEU A 24 -7.19 9.13 4.29
N LEU A 25 -7.04 7.83 4.01
CA LEU A 25 -8.14 6.99 3.55
C LEU A 25 -9.26 6.87 4.59
N GLN A 26 -8.90 6.69 5.86
CA GLN A 26 -9.88 6.65 6.96
C GLN A 26 -10.66 7.96 7.12
N LEU A 27 -10.03 9.11 6.83
CA LEU A 27 -10.64 10.43 7.01
C LEU A 27 -11.46 10.90 5.81
N TYR A 28 -11.07 10.55 4.59
CA TYR A 28 -11.58 11.18 3.37
C TYR A 28 -12.30 10.23 2.42
N THR A 29 -12.41 8.94 2.77
CA THR A 29 -13.01 7.92 1.89
C THR A 29 -13.82 6.91 2.68
N PHE A 30 -14.78 6.28 2.03
CA PHE A 30 -15.54 5.15 2.57
C PHE A 30 -14.93 3.81 2.12
N GLU A 31 -15.32 2.73 2.79
CA GLU A 31 -15.00 1.37 2.32
C GLU A 31 -15.58 1.14 0.91
N GLU A 32 -14.91 0.28 0.14
CA GLU A 32 -15.23 -0.05 -1.25
C GLU A 32 -15.09 1.12 -2.27
N GLU A 33 -14.67 2.31 -1.84
CA GLU A 33 -14.31 3.38 -2.78
C GLU A 33 -12.96 3.11 -3.48
N VAL A 34 -12.75 3.79 -4.61
CA VAL A 34 -11.55 3.64 -5.45
C VAL A 34 -10.58 4.79 -5.19
N ILE A 35 -9.34 4.44 -4.86
CA ILE A 35 -8.24 5.38 -4.66
C ILE A 35 -7.34 5.41 -5.88
N LEU A 36 -7.02 6.61 -6.37
CA LEU A 36 -6.03 6.79 -7.44
C LEU A 36 -4.70 7.29 -6.86
N ASP A 37 -3.63 6.57 -7.13
CA ASP A 37 -2.24 7.03 -6.92
C ASP A 37 -1.49 7.10 -8.25
N PRO A 38 -1.39 8.29 -8.88
CA PRO A 38 -0.73 8.44 -10.18
C PRO A 38 0.80 8.44 -10.12
N PHE A 39 1.39 8.27 -8.91
CA PHE A 39 2.82 8.17 -8.67
C PHE A 39 3.10 7.05 -7.67
N ILE A 40 2.58 5.86 -7.97
CA ILE A 40 2.44 4.76 -6.99
C ILE A 40 3.77 4.34 -6.36
N GLY A 41 4.91 4.54 -7.03
CA GLY A 41 6.23 4.23 -6.53
C GLY A 41 6.29 2.81 -5.97
N SER A 42 6.63 2.66 -4.69
CA SER A 42 6.69 1.35 -4.02
C SER A 42 5.34 0.79 -3.53
N GLY A 43 4.21 1.49 -3.73
CA GLY A 43 2.87 0.96 -3.44
C GLY A 43 2.28 1.24 -2.06
N GLN A 44 2.77 2.25 -1.32
CA GLN A 44 2.33 2.53 0.05
C GLN A 44 0.83 2.89 0.13
N ALA A 45 0.31 3.69 -0.82
CA ALA A 45 -1.10 4.04 -0.86
C ALA A 45 -1.99 2.83 -1.19
N ALA A 46 -1.54 1.98 -2.11
CA ALA A 46 -2.24 0.74 -2.46
C ALA A 46 -2.27 -0.26 -1.28
N LEU A 47 -1.16 -0.43 -0.55
CA LEU A 47 -1.13 -1.23 0.67
C LEU A 47 -2.10 -0.71 1.73
N ALA A 48 -2.17 0.61 1.92
CA ALA A 48 -3.13 1.22 2.82
C ALA A 48 -4.58 1.01 2.35
N ALA A 49 -4.86 1.12 1.05
CA ALA A 49 -6.19 0.85 0.48
C ALA A 49 -6.62 -0.60 0.73
N VAL A 50 -5.74 -1.58 0.48
CA VAL A 50 -6.02 -2.99 0.78
C VAL A 50 -6.29 -3.21 2.27
N LYS A 51 -5.45 -2.64 3.16
CA LYS A 51 -5.61 -2.74 4.62
C LYS A 51 -6.93 -2.12 5.10
N THR A 52 -7.45 -1.13 4.38
CA THR A 52 -8.66 -0.39 4.75
C THR A 52 -9.89 -0.82 3.94
N HIS A 53 -9.86 -1.93 3.19
CA HIS A 53 -11.00 -2.38 2.40
C HIS A 53 -11.46 -1.33 1.36
N ARG A 54 -10.50 -0.68 0.69
CA ARG A 54 -10.73 0.17 -0.48
C ARG A 54 -10.15 -0.48 -1.73
N HIS A 55 -10.70 -0.15 -2.88
CA HIS A 55 -10.09 -0.45 -4.17
C HIS A 55 -9.01 0.58 -4.48
N TYR A 56 -8.07 0.24 -5.36
CA TYR A 56 -7.04 1.18 -5.80
C TYR A 56 -6.73 1.01 -7.29
N VAL A 57 -6.28 2.12 -7.89
CA VAL A 57 -5.64 2.19 -9.20
C VAL A 57 -4.37 3.00 -9.00
N GLY A 58 -3.25 2.55 -9.55
CA GLY A 58 -2.06 3.39 -9.56
C GLY A 58 -1.10 3.02 -10.66
N TYR A 59 -0.29 4.00 -11.03
CA TYR A 59 0.70 3.88 -12.10
C TYR A 59 1.94 4.67 -11.76
N ASP A 60 3.05 4.28 -12.36
CA ASP A 60 4.34 4.98 -12.29
C ASP A 60 5.01 4.87 -13.66
N ILE A 61 5.82 5.86 -14.02
CA ILE A 61 6.60 5.84 -15.25
C ILE A 61 7.74 4.82 -15.19
N ASN A 62 8.19 4.46 -13.98
CA ASN A 62 9.24 3.49 -13.75
C ASN A 62 8.64 2.09 -13.55
N GLY A 63 8.80 1.23 -14.55
CA GLY A 63 8.31 -0.14 -14.51
C GLY A 63 8.88 -0.99 -13.37
N GLU A 64 10.07 -0.69 -12.86
CA GLU A 64 10.64 -1.41 -11.72
C GLU A 64 9.92 -1.06 -10.40
N TYR A 65 9.42 0.16 -10.27
CA TYR A 65 8.59 0.56 -9.13
C TYR A 65 7.21 -0.09 -9.19
N VAL A 66 6.60 -0.16 -10.38
CA VAL A 66 5.34 -0.89 -10.58
C VAL A 66 5.49 -2.36 -10.16
N LYS A 67 6.52 -3.07 -10.65
CA LYS A 67 6.80 -4.47 -10.26
C LYS A 67 7.03 -4.63 -8.76
N LEU A 68 7.74 -3.68 -8.14
CA LEU A 68 7.97 -3.67 -6.70
C LEU A 68 6.66 -3.51 -5.91
N ALA A 69 5.80 -2.56 -6.31
CA ALA A 69 4.49 -2.35 -5.71
C ALA A 69 3.60 -3.61 -5.84
N GLU A 70 3.50 -4.18 -7.04
CA GLU A 70 2.74 -5.42 -7.30
C GLU A 70 3.17 -6.57 -6.40
N ARG A 71 4.49 -6.80 -6.29
CA ARG A 71 5.04 -7.84 -5.41
C ARG A 71 4.62 -7.63 -3.95
N ARG A 72 4.82 -6.42 -3.42
CA ARG A 72 4.51 -6.09 -2.01
C ARG A 72 3.02 -6.23 -1.72
N ILE A 73 2.16 -5.79 -2.64
CA ILE A 73 0.70 -5.92 -2.47
C ILE A 73 0.28 -7.39 -2.49
N LYS A 74 0.87 -8.20 -3.37
CA LYS A 74 0.60 -9.64 -3.43
C LYS A 74 1.02 -10.36 -2.14
N GLU A 75 2.21 -10.07 -1.62
CA GLU A 75 2.71 -10.60 -0.35
C GLU A 75 1.75 -10.27 0.80
N PHE A 76 1.37 -9.00 0.93
CA PHE A 76 0.43 -8.53 1.96
C PHE A 76 -0.94 -9.23 1.89
N LEU A 77 -1.48 -9.45 0.68
CA LEU A 77 -2.75 -10.15 0.47
C LEU A 77 -2.67 -11.63 0.84
N LEU A 78 -1.52 -12.29 0.61
CA LEU A 78 -1.30 -13.69 1.00
C LEU A 78 -1.23 -13.83 2.52
N GLU A 79 -0.50 -12.95 3.19
CA GLU A 79 -0.41 -12.90 4.66
C GLU A 79 -1.79 -12.71 5.30
N SER A 80 -2.60 -11.78 4.75
CA SER A 80 -3.97 -11.47 5.22
C SER A 80 -4.98 -12.61 4.99
N LYS A 81 -4.68 -13.58 4.13
CA LYS A 81 -5.50 -14.77 3.91
C LYS A 81 -5.08 -15.93 4.81
N SER A 82 -3.77 -16.06 5.08
CA SER A 82 -3.23 -17.16 5.88
C SER A 82 -3.60 -17.09 7.36
N SER A 83 -3.75 -15.90 7.92
CA SER A 83 -4.18 -15.72 9.32
C SER A 83 -5.58 -16.31 9.59
N ARG A 84 -6.46 -16.30 8.59
CA ARG A 84 -7.83 -16.84 8.71
C ARG A 84 -7.92 -18.37 8.74
N LEU A 85 -6.82 -19.09 8.49
CA LEU A 85 -6.82 -20.56 8.43
C LEU A 85 -6.68 -21.24 9.81
N PHE A 86 -6.28 -20.50 10.86
CA PHE A 86 -6.09 -21.05 12.21
C PHE A 86 -7.06 -20.49 13.26
N ASP A 87 -8.00 -19.63 12.86
CA ASP A 87 -8.97 -18.97 13.75
C ASP A 87 -10.36 -19.66 13.76
N ALA A 88 -10.44 -20.96 13.42
CA ALA A 88 -11.68 -21.75 13.38
C ALA A 88 -11.64 -22.97 14.33
#